data_AF-A0A6M3M4B8-F1
#
_entry.id   AF-A0A6M3M4B8-F1
#
_cell.length_a   1.000
_cell.length_b   1.000
_cell.length_c   1.000
_cell.angle_alpha   90.00
_cell.angle_beta   90.00
_cell.angle_gamma   90.00
#
_symmetry.space_group_name_H-M   'P 1'
#
loop_
_entity.id
_entity.type
_entity.pdbx_description
1 polymer ?
#
loop_
_entity_poly.entity_id
_entity_poly.type
_entity_poly.pdbx_seq_one_letter_code
_entity_poly.pdbx_strand_id
1 'polypeptide(L)'
;MSTQIDPELLAQVLTVLRDAVTNPAKDKATDLIEWIMDNYVTPQGIRYAMANNLDLFTLAFNHYGLGHSAVSPLFKIVARNYWGEIEDLLTDANKVLKIVSKKPECAQILYTPEGIDYLNRCCIAGYENLYNFVWN
;
A
#
# COMPACT_ATOMS: atom_id res chain seq x y z
N MET A 1 -1.58 17.07 -12.85
CA MET A 1 -2.59 16.43 -13.73
C MET A 1 -3.49 15.60 -12.85
N SER A 2 -4.80 15.86 -12.85
CA SER A 2 -5.77 15.02 -12.16
C SER A 2 -5.93 13.73 -12.98
N THR A 3 -5.30 12.64 -12.57
CA THR A 3 -5.61 11.31 -13.10
C THR A 3 -7.04 10.99 -12.69
N GLN A 4 -7.96 10.92 -13.65
CA GLN A 4 -9.29 10.37 -13.40
C GLN A 4 -9.11 8.92 -12.96
N ILE A 5 -9.46 8.63 -11.70
CA ILE A 5 -9.59 7.25 -11.22
C ILE A 5 -10.75 6.61 -11.98
N ASP A 6 -10.56 5.38 -12.41
CA ASP A 6 -11.63 4.55 -12.97
C ASP A 6 -12.83 4.52 -11.99
N PRO A 7 -14.05 4.88 -12.44
CA PRO A 7 -15.25 4.84 -11.60
C PRO A 7 -15.51 3.48 -10.91
N GLU A 8 -15.18 2.36 -11.57
CA GLU A 8 -15.37 1.03 -10.99
C GLU A 8 -14.38 0.79 -9.84
N LEU A 9 -13.12 1.15 -10.05
CA LEU A 9 -12.10 1.09 -9.02
C LEU A 9 -12.45 2.01 -7.85
N LEU A 10 -12.91 3.23 -8.12
CA LEU A 10 -13.34 4.18 -7.09
C LEU A 10 -14.47 3.59 -6.23
N ALA A 11 -15.46 2.94 -6.84
CA ALA A 11 -16.55 2.28 -6.12
C ALA A 11 -16.07 1.11 -5.25
N GLN A 12 -15.14 0.30 -5.77
CA GLN A 12 -14.54 -0.80 -5.01
C GLN A 12 -13.79 -0.28 -3.77
N VAL A 13 -12.94 0.74 -3.96
CA VAL A 13 -12.16 1.36 -2.88
C VAL A 13 -13.07 1.95 -1.81
N LEU A 14 -14.10 2.69 -2.20
CA LEU A 14 -15.07 3.26 -1.26
C LEU A 14 -15.83 2.19 -0.47
N THR A 15 -16.16 1.06 -1.11
CA THR A 15 -16.82 -0.06 -0.44
C THR A 15 -15.93 -0.66 0.64
N VAL A 16 -14.68 -0.97 0.28
CA VAL A 16 -13.71 -1.54 1.22
C VAL A 16 -13.42 -0.59 2.39
N LEU A 17 -13.23 0.71 2.11
CA LEU A 17 -13.01 1.70 3.17
C LEU A 17 -14.22 1.87 4.08
N ARG A 18 -15.43 1.86 3.52
CA ARG A 18 -16.68 1.92 4.31
C ARG A 18 -16.81 0.70 5.22
N ASP A 19 -16.52 -0.49 4.72
CA ASP A 19 -16.59 -1.72 5.51
C ASP A 19 -15.57 -1.73 6.65
N ALA A 20 -14.37 -1.19 6.41
CA ALA A 20 -13.34 -1.02 7.42
C ALA A 20 -13.74 -0.01 8.51
N VAL A 21 -14.44 1.08 8.15
CA VAL A 21 -14.96 2.05 9.13
C VAL A 21 -16.11 1.46 9.96
N THR A 22 -17.04 0.75 9.30
CA THR A 22 -18.28 0.29 9.94
C THR A 22 -18.15 -1.01 10.73
N ASN A 23 -17.11 -1.79 10.48
CA ASN A 23 -16.87 -3.04 11.19
C ASN A 23 -15.37 -3.22 11.48
N PRO A 24 -14.85 -2.50 12.51
CA PRO A 24 -13.43 -2.44 12.82
C PRO A 24 -12.99 -3.71 13.55
N ALA A 25 -12.58 -4.72 12.80
CA ALA A 25 -11.86 -5.88 13.31
C ALA A 25 -10.38 -5.77 12.93
N LYS A 26 -9.49 -6.23 13.81
CA LYS A 26 -8.03 -6.16 13.66
C LYS A 26 -7.56 -6.79 12.33
N ASP A 27 -8.00 -8.02 12.06
CA ASP A 27 -7.54 -8.78 10.89
C ASP A 27 -7.87 -8.12 9.54
N LYS A 28 -8.88 -7.23 9.51
CA LYS A 28 -9.29 -6.55 8.27
C LYS A 28 -8.28 -5.53 7.74
N ALA A 29 -7.41 -4.99 8.59
CA ALA A 29 -6.38 -4.07 8.12
C ALA A 29 -5.27 -4.82 7.39
N THR A 30 -4.87 -5.98 7.92
CA THR A 30 -3.95 -6.87 7.20
C THR A 30 -4.58 -7.31 5.88
N ASP A 31 -5.85 -7.72 5.87
CA ASP A 31 -6.57 -8.09 4.63
C ASP A 31 -6.61 -6.92 3.62
N LEU A 32 -6.86 -5.70 4.09
CA LEU A 32 -6.85 -4.50 3.24
C LEU A 32 -5.45 -4.29 2.64
N ILE A 33 -4.39 -4.37 3.44
CA ILE A 33 -3.04 -4.15 2.97
C ILE A 33 -2.61 -5.28 2.02
N GLU A 34 -2.94 -6.53 2.33
CA GLU A 34 -2.67 -7.66 1.43
C GLU A 34 -3.42 -7.50 0.11
N TRP A 35 -4.70 -7.14 0.14
CA TRP A 35 -5.47 -6.83 -1.07
C TRP A 35 -4.82 -5.69 -1.87
N ILE A 36 -4.32 -4.66 -1.18
CA ILE A 36 -3.59 -3.57 -1.83
C ILE A 36 -2.34 -4.07 -2.55
N MET A 37 -1.53 -4.86 -1.86
CA MET A 37 -0.31 -5.42 -2.43
C MET A 37 -0.62 -6.38 -3.59
N ASP A 38 -1.64 -7.22 -3.44
CA ASP A 38 -1.98 -8.24 -4.43
C ASP A 38 -2.52 -7.65 -5.74
N ASN A 39 -3.24 -6.53 -5.70
CA ASN A 39 -3.78 -5.93 -6.91
C ASN A 39 -2.78 -5.01 -7.63
N TYR A 40 -1.80 -4.44 -6.92
CA TYR A 40 -0.92 -3.40 -7.48
C TYR A 40 0.54 -3.77 -7.59
N VAL A 41 1.00 -4.70 -6.76
CA VAL A 41 2.37 -5.16 -6.81
C VAL A 41 2.45 -6.31 -7.80
N THR A 42 2.78 -5.95 -9.04
CA THR A 42 3.07 -6.88 -10.13
C THR A 42 4.57 -7.04 -10.33
N PRO A 43 5.05 -8.18 -10.87
CA PRO A 43 6.47 -8.37 -11.17
C PRO A 43 7.04 -7.27 -12.07
N GLN A 44 6.29 -6.87 -13.10
CA GLN A 44 6.69 -5.79 -14.01
C GLN A 44 6.73 -4.43 -13.29
N GLY A 45 5.75 -4.15 -12.43
CA GLY A 45 5.72 -2.95 -11.60
C GLY A 45 6.93 -2.86 -10.67
N ILE A 46 7.30 -3.96 -10.01
CA ILE A 46 8.49 -4.02 -9.15
C ILE A 46 9.75 -3.74 -9.96
N ARG A 47 9.96 -4.44 -11.09
CA ARG A 47 11.17 -4.23 -11.93
C ARG A 47 11.29 -2.80 -12.40
N TYR A 48 10.18 -2.22 -12.88
CA TYR A 48 10.13 -0.84 -13.33
C TYR A 48 10.43 0.12 -12.18
N ALA A 49 9.82 -0.08 -11.01
CA ALA A 49 10.01 0.79 -9.86
C ALA A 49 11.46 0.71 -9.33
N MET A 50 12.05 -0.48 -9.25
CA MET A 50 13.46 -0.67 -8.90
C MET A 50 14.39 0.03 -9.89
N ALA A 51 14.19 -0.16 -11.20
CA ALA A 51 15.02 0.45 -12.24
C ALA A 51 14.96 1.99 -12.26
N ASN A 52 13.84 2.58 -11.81
CA ASN A 52 13.62 4.02 -11.80
C ASN A 52 13.67 4.64 -10.39
N ASN A 53 14.10 3.86 -9.38
CA ASN A 53 14.16 4.28 -7.98
C ASN A 53 12.83 4.84 -7.41
N LEU A 54 11.70 4.34 -7.91
CA LEU A 54 10.36 4.74 -7.46
C LEU A 54 10.00 4.04 -6.15
N ASP A 55 9.10 4.65 -5.38
CA ASP A 55 8.57 4.04 -4.16
C ASP A 55 7.30 3.24 -4.47
N LEU A 56 7.30 1.95 -4.10
CA LEU A 56 6.22 1.02 -4.40
C LEU A 56 4.90 1.45 -3.74
N PHE A 57 4.97 1.94 -2.51
CA PHE A 57 3.79 2.35 -1.74
C PHE A 57 3.17 3.62 -2.30
N THR A 58 3.98 4.60 -2.67
CA THR A 58 3.53 5.82 -3.34
C THR A 58 2.85 5.50 -4.67
N LEU A 59 3.36 4.53 -5.44
CA LEU A 59 2.68 4.06 -6.65
C LEU A 59 1.32 3.42 -6.34
N ALA A 60 1.27 2.54 -5.34
CA ALA A 60 0.01 1.91 -4.91
C ALA A 60 -1.00 2.97 -4.43
N PHE A 61 -0.59 3.88 -3.55
CA PHE A 61 -1.43 4.95 -2.99
C PHE A 61 -1.92 5.96 -4.05
N ASN A 62 -1.07 6.31 -5.02
CA ASN A 62 -1.50 7.13 -6.14
C ASN A 62 -2.55 6.42 -7.00
N HIS A 63 -2.46 5.09 -7.14
CA HIS A 63 -3.43 4.32 -7.91
C HIS A 63 -4.81 4.29 -7.22
N TYR A 64 -4.85 4.21 -5.90
CA TYR A 64 -6.09 4.34 -5.13
C TYR A 64 -6.69 5.75 -5.15
N GLY A 65 -5.97 6.69 -5.75
CA GLY A 65 -6.25 8.10 -5.75
C GLY A 65 -6.68 8.58 -4.38
N LEU A 66 -5.81 8.33 -3.39
CA LEU A 66 -5.97 8.85 -2.03
C LEU A 66 -6.05 10.38 -2.00
N GLY A 67 -5.65 11.07 -3.09
CA GLY A 67 -5.89 12.50 -3.29
C GLY A 67 -7.32 12.88 -3.70
N HIS A 68 -8.19 11.91 -3.99
CA HIS A 68 -9.58 12.16 -4.35
C HIS A 68 -10.39 12.57 -3.11
N SER A 69 -11.17 13.65 -3.23
CA SER A 69 -11.87 14.28 -2.10
C SER A 69 -12.86 13.36 -1.39
N ALA A 70 -13.42 12.37 -2.09
CA ALA A 70 -14.31 11.37 -1.48
C ALA A 70 -13.56 10.21 -0.78
N VAL A 71 -12.32 9.92 -1.21
CA VAL A 71 -11.54 8.77 -0.71
C VAL A 71 -10.67 9.19 0.46
N SER A 72 -10.00 10.34 0.34
CA SER A 72 -9.05 10.86 1.32
C SER A 72 -9.58 10.85 2.76
N PRO A 73 -10.78 11.41 3.07
CA PRO A 73 -11.25 11.49 4.45
C PRO A 73 -11.52 10.11 5.04
N LEU A 74 -12.14 9.20 4.27
CA LEU A 74 -12.42 7.84 4.70
C LEU A 74 -11.12 7.06 4.93
N PHE A 75 -10.17 7.18 4.00
CA PHE A 75 -8.88 6.53 4.14
C PHE A 75 -8.13 7.03 5.37
N LYS A 76 -8.12 8.34 5.66
CA LYS A 76 -7.50 8.86 6.89
C LYS A 76 -8.14 8.27 8.15
N ILE A 77 -9.47 8.13 8.19
CA ILE A 77 -10.17 7.51 9.33
C ILE A 77 -9.72 6.05 9.50
N VAL A 78 -9.74 5.27 8.42
CA VAL A 78 -9.30 3.87 8.43
C VAL A 78 -7.84 3.77 8.88
N ALA A 79 -6.94 4.53 8.25
CA ALA A 79 -5.52 4.48 8.57
C ALA A 79 -5.21 4.89 10.02
N ARG A 80 -5.97 5.83 10.62
CA ARG A 80 -5.83 6.16 12.05
C ARG A 80 -6.28 5.02 12.95
N ASN A 81 -7.43 4.42 12.66
CA ASN A 81 -7.97 3.31 13.45
C ASN A 81 -7.02 2.09 13.44
N TYR A 82 -6.30 1.90 12.34
CA TYR A 82 -5.40 0.78 12.12
C TYR A 82 -3.92 1.16 12.13
N TRP A 83 -3.58 2.33 12.67
CA TRP A 83 -2.22 2.87 12.57
C TRP A 83 -1.17 1.90 13.13
N GLY A 84 -1.45 1.26 14.26
CA GLY A 84 -0.51 0.32 14.88
C GLY A 84 -0.16 -0.87 13.98
N GLU A 85 -1.09 -1.36 13.16
CA GLU A 85 -0.83 -2.47 12.23
C GLU A 85 -0.09 -2.01 10.98
N ILE A 86 -0.48 -0.85 10.45
CA ILE A 86 0.19 -0.20 9.33
C ILE A 86 1.65 0.09 9.69
N GLU A 87 1.88 0.65 10.88
CA GLU A 87 3.21 0.92 11.43
C GLU A 87 4.01 -0.37 11.63
N ASP A 88 3.41 -1.40 12.24
CA ASP A 88 4.05 -2.71 12.44
C ASP A 88 4.47 -3.39 11.12
N LEU A 89 3.71 -3.17 10.04
CA LEU A 89 4.05 -3.66 8.70
C LEU A 89 5.15 -2.82 8.04
N LEU A 90 4.99 -1.50 8.02
CA LEU A 90 5.90 -0.58 7.31
C LEU A 90 7.24 -0.40 8.04
N THR A 91 7.37 -0.83 9.29
CA THR A 91 8.64 -0.82 10.02
C THR A 91 9.43 -2.13 9.92
N ASP A 92 8.86 -3.17 9.30
CA ASP A 92 9.53 -4.46 9.06
C ASP A 92 9.39 -4.90 7.60
N ALA A 93 10.43 -4.61 6.81
CA ALA A 93 10.47 -4.98 5.40
C ALA A 93 10.38 -6.50 5.17
N ASN A 94 10.71 -7.36 6.15
CA ASN A 94 10.54 -8.80 6.01
C ASN A 94 9.07 -9.20 5.96
N LYS A 95 8.18 -8.48 6.66
CA LYS A 95 6.74 -8.72 6.59
C LYS A 95 6.20 -8.34 5.22
N VAL A 96 6.62 -7.17 4.70
CA VAL A 96 6.28 -6.74 3.34
C VAL A 96 6.82 -7.73 2.31
N LEU A 97 8.07 -8.18 2.45
CA LEU A 97 8.67 -9.20 1.59
C LEU A 97 7.86 -10.50 1.61
N LYS A 98 7.42 -10.98 2.77
CA LYS A 98 6.58 -12.18 2.88
C LYS A 98 5.25 -12.05 2.15
N ILE A 99 4.59 -10.89 2.25
CA ILE A 99 3.33 -10.63 1.56
C ILE A 99 3.55 -10.61 0.04
N VAL A 100 4.47 -9.76 -0.43
CA VAL A 100 4.71 -9.57 -1.87
C VAL A 100 5.27 -10.84 -2.52
N SER A 101 6.06 -11.62 -1.79
CA SER A 101 6.67 -12.86 -2.28
C SER A 101 5.71 -14.07 -2.27
N LYS A 102 4.44 -13.91 -1.85
CA LYS A 102 3.41 -14.94 -2.09
C LYS A 102 3.29 -15.25 -3.59
N LYS A 103 3.60 -14.28 -4.45
CA LYS A 103 3.74 -14.46 -5.90
C LYS A 103 5.18 -14.89 -6.24
N PRO A 104 5.40 -16.09 -6.81
CA PRO A 104 6.76 -16.61 -7.07
C PRO A 104 7.61 -15.69 -7.96
N GLU A 105 7.00 -15.02 -8.93
CA GLU A 105 7.72 -14.09 -9.82
C GLU A 105 8.20 -12.82 -9.10
N CYS A 106 7.43 -12.32 -8.13
CA CYS A 106 7.86 -11.21 -7.28
C CYS A 106 8.99 -11.66 -6.34
N ALA A 107 8.88 -12.88 -5.79
CA ALA A 107 9.90 -13.48 -4.93
C ALA A 107 11.26 -13.56 -5.63
N GLN A 108 11.30 -13.98 -6.90
CA GLN A 108 12.54 -14.05 -7.68
C GLN A 108 13.24 -12.70 -7.86
N ILE A 109 12.49 -11.61 -7.85
CA ILE A 109 13.03 -10.25 -7.96
C ILE A 109 13.55 -9.78 -6.59
N LEU A 110 12.75 -10.02 -5.55
CA LEU A 110 12.93 -9.40 -4.24
C LEU A 110 13.84 -10.19 -3.29
N TYR A 111 13.99 -11.51 -3.46
CA TYR A 111 14.96 -12.32 -2.72
C TYR A 111 16.39 -12.18 -3.28
N THR A 112 16.83 -10.94 -3.39
CA THR A 112 18.19 -10.51 -3.74
C THR A 112 18.62 -9.42 -2.74
N PRO A 113 19.92 -9.20 -2.51
CA PRO A 113 20.37 -8.08 -1.69
C PRO A 113 19.77 -6.74 -2.14
N GLU A 114 19.74 -6.50 -3.46
CA GLU A 114 19.18 -5.28 -4.05
C GLU A 114 17.67 -5.17 -3.85
N GLY A 115 16.94 -6.28 -3.96
CA GLY A 115 15.50 -6.34 -3.72
C GLY A 115 15.11 -6.07 -2.27
N ILE A 116 15.90 -6.59 -1.32
CA ILE A 116 15.71 -6.36 0.11
C ILE A 116 15.99 -4.89 0.46
N ASP A 117 17.10 -4.34 -0.02
CA ASP A 117 17.43 -2.92 0.18
C ASP A 117 16.38 -1.99 -0.42
N TYR A 118 15.88 -2.32 -1.62
CA TYR A 118 14.77 -1.61 -2.24
C TYR A 118 13.51 -1.60 -1.36
N LEU A 119 13.11 -2.76 -0.82
CA LEU A 119 11.93 -2.85 0.05
C LEU A 119 12.12 -2.07 1.36
N ASN A 120 13.30 -2.16 1.99
CA ASN A 120 13.61 -1.37 3.19
C ASN A 120 13.42 0.13 2.94
N ARG A 121 13.97 0.64 1.83
CA ARG A 121 13.79 2.03 1.44
C ARG A 121 12.32 2.40 1.21
N CYS A 122 11.57 1.54 0.52
CA CYS A 122 10.14 1.78 0.27
C CYS A 122 9.34 1.79 1.59
N CYS A 123 9.67 0.91 2.53
CA CYS A 123 9.02 0.83 3.84
C CYS A 123 9.20 2.13 4.64
N ILE A 124 10.43 2.67 4.68
CA ILE A 124 10.73 3.96 5.32
C ILE A 124 9.94 5.09 4.65
N ALA A 125 10.04 5.22 3.33
CA ALA A 125 9.36 6.28 2.59
C ALA A 125 7.82 6.16 2.71
N GLY A 126 7.29 4.94 2.63
CA GLY A 126 5.88 4.64 2.80
C GLY A 126 5.38 5.02 4.19
N TYR A 127 6.15 4.72 5.25
CA TYR A 127 5.83 5.13 6.61
C TYR A 127 5.74 6.66 6.72
N GLU A 128 6.79 7.37 6.31
CA GLU A 128 6.86 8.84 6.40
C GLU A 128 5.74 9.52 5.61
N ASN A 129 5.53 9.11 4.36
CA ASN A 129 4.50 9.68 3.49
C ASN A 129 3.09 9.42 4.03
N LEU A 130 2.84 8.19 4.47
CA LEU A 130 1.53 7.80 4.97
C LEU A 130 1.24 8.46 6.32
N TYR A 131 2.21 8.51 7.23
CA TYR A 131 2.08 9.24 8.49
C TYR A 131 1.71 10.70 8.24
N ASN A 132 2.46 11.37 7.36
CA ASN A 132 2.22 12.77 7.02
C ASN A 132 0.85 12.97 6.39
N PHE A 133 0.43 12.08 5.47
CA PHE A 133 -0.89 12.15 4.88
C PHE A 133 -2.01 11.95 5.90
N VAL A 134 -1.83 11.02 6.84
CA VAL A 134 -2.85 10.65 7.82
C VAL A 134 -3.00 11.69 8.92
N TRP A 135 -1.92 12.30 9.38
CA TRP A 135 -1.92 13.17 10.56
C TRP A 135 -1.85 14.67 10.26
N ASN A 136 -1.40 15.08 9.06
CA ASN A 136 -1.46 16.47 8.60
C ASN A 136 -2.67 16.72 7.68
#